data_AF-A0A849QUB8-F1
#
_entry.id   AF-A0A849QUB8-F1
#
_cell.length_a   1.000
_cell.length_b   1.000
_cell.length_c   1.000
_cell.angle_alpha   90.00
_cell.angle_beta   90.00
_cell.angle_gamma   90.00
#
_symmetry.space_group_name_H-M   'P 1'
#
loop_
_entity.id
_entity.type
_entity.pdbx_description
1 polymer ?
#
loop_
_entity_poly.entity_id
_entity_poly.type
_entity_poly.pdbx_seq_one_letter_code
_entity_poly.pdbx_strand_id
1 'polypeptide(L)'
;MRKSFLIGRSWKVAVESIGMNIKVTKREIANRISSYLNRSITLEQMVDWAEDMICEAEYEEKDIELIKEVLSRLGLADVKEFGLSWDDCYNYLSRLGYQVKVSIYSYSAHANKIKVAD
;
A
#
# COMPACT_ATOMS: atom_id res chain seq x y z
N MET A 1 19.34 -5.12 10.91
CA MET A 1 18.27 -5.23 11.93
C MET A 1 17.15 -4.29 11.53
N ARG A 2 15.99 -4.80 11.09
CA ARG A 2 14.84 -3.96 10.70
C ARG A 2 14.17 -3.39 11.94
N LYS A 3 13.89 -2.08 11.93
CA LYS A 3 13.29 -1.31 13.05
C LYS A 3 11.78 -1.56 13.23
N SER A 4 11.13 -2.28 12.33
CA SER A 4 9.69 -2.54 12.33
C SER A 4 9.22 -3.61 13.34
N PHE A 5 10.13 -4.33 14.01
CA PHE A 5 9.79 -5.44 14.90
C PHE A 5 8.94 -5.05 16.14
N LEU A 6 8.91 -3.77 16.54
CA LEU A 6 8.26 -3.37 17.82
C LEU A 6 7.01 -2.49 17.68
N ILE A 7 6.67 -1.98 16.49
CA ILE A 7 5.52 -1.07 16.33
C ILE A 7 4.44 -1.65 15.38
N GLY A 8 4.79 -2.65 14.55
CA GLY A 8 3.92 -3.18 13.51
C GLY A 8 3.03 -4.39 13.88
N ARG A 9 3.15 -4.98 15.08
CA ARG A 9 2.52 -6.28 15.41
C ARG A 9 1.23 -6.22 16.22
N SER A 10 0.76 -5.03 16.59
CA SER A 10 -0.41 -4.88 17.47
C SER A 10 -1.72 -5.40 16.86
N TRP A 11 -1.82 -5.45 15.53
CA TRP A 11 -3.00 -5.98 14.85
C TRP A 11 -2.97 -7.51 14.76
N LYS A 12 -1.78 -8.13 14.65
CA LYS A 12 -1.62 -9.59 14.57
C LYS A 12 -2.20 -10.32 15.78
N VAL A 13 -1.83 -9.88 16.99
CA VAL A 13 -2.36 -10.43 18.25
C VAL A 13 -3.86 -10.24 18.39
N ALA A 14 -4.40 -9.14 17.86
CA ALA A 14 -5.83 -8.85 17.91
C ALA A 14 -6.62 -9.74 16.94
N VAL A 15 -6.09 -10.01 15.74
CA VAL A 15 -6.73 -10.81 14.68
C VAL A 15 -6.70 -12.31 15.00
N GLU A 16 -5.59 -12.82 15.54
CA GLU A 16 -5.48 -14.21 16.00
C GLU A 16 -6.41 -14.50 17.19
N SER A 17 -6.56 -13.54 18.12
CA SER A 17 -7.45 -13.69 19.29
C SER A 17 -8.94 -13.75 18.93
N ILE A 18 -9.34 -13.28 17.75
CA ILE A 18 -10.73 -13.27 17.27
C ILE A 18 -11.00 -14.34 16.19
N GLY A 19 -10.00 -15.13 15.81
CA GLY A 19 -10.14 -16.21 14.81
C GLY A 19 -10.47 -15.72 13.39
N MET A 20 -10.12 -14.47 13.05
CA MET A 20 -10.32 -13.95 11.69
C MET A 20 -9.13 -14.31 10.81
N ASN A 21 -9.37 -14.98 9.69
CA ASN A 21 -8.31 -15.22 8.72
C ASN A 21 -8.11 -13.99 7.83
N ILE A 22 -6.85 -13.59 7.61
CA ILE A 22 -6.53 -12.42 6.79
C ILE A 22 -6.63 -12.84 5.33
N LYS A 23 -7.54 -12.23 4.57
CA LYS A 23 -7.71 -12.54 3.15
C LYS A 23 -7.32 -11.37 2.27
N VAL A 24 -6.31 -11.58 1.42
CA VAL A 24 -5.91 -10.61 0.39
C VAL A 24 -6.80 -10.75 -0.83
N THR A 25 -7.30 -9.61 -1.30
CA THR A 25 -8.12 -9.47 -2.52
C THR A 25 -7.48 -8.45 -3.44
N LYS A 26 -7.92 -8.40 -4.71
CA LYS A 26 -7.46 -7.37 -5.66
C LYS A 26 -7.70 -5.95 -5.13
N ARG A 27 -8.83 -5.74 -4.45
CA ARG A 27 -9.19 -4.47 -3.83
C ARG A 27 -8.20 -4.07 -2.75
N GLU A 28 -7.77 -5.01 -1.92
CA GLU A 28 -6.83 -4.71 -0.84
C GLU A 28 -5.46 -4.27 -1.38
N ILE A 29 -4.95 -4.98 -2.41
CA ILE A 29 -3.72 -4.57 -3.09
C ILE A 29 -3.89 -3.19 -3.73
N ALA A 30 -5.00 -2.94 -4.43
CA ALA A 30 -5.27 -1.65 -5.05
C ALA A 30 -5.33 -0.50 -4.03
N ASN A 31 -5.95 -0.73 -2.87
CA ASN A 31 -6.00 0.23 -1.76
C ASN A 31 -4.59 0.53 -1.23
N ARG A 32 -3.73 -0.49 -1.11
CA ARG A 32 -2.35 -0.31 -0.64
C ARG A 32 -1.52 0.49 -1.64
N ILE A 33 -1.60 0.16 -2.93
CA ILE A 33 -0.94 0.92 -4.00
C ILE A 33 -1.42 2.37 -4.00
N SER A 34 -2.74 2.59 -3.91
CA SER A 34 -3.32 3.93 -3.84
C SER A 34 -2.81 4.72 -2.62
N SER A 35 -2.71 4.08 -1.45
CA SER A 35 -2.19 4.71 -0.23
C SER A 35 -0.73 5.15 -0.39
N TYR A 36 0.09 4.35 -1.06
CA TYR A 36 1.48 4.70 -1.37
C TYR A 36 1.59 5.86 -2.36
N LEU A 37 0.82 5.81 -3.46
CA LEU A 37 0.78 6.88 -4.46
C LEU A 37 0.32 8.22 -3.87
N ASN A 38 -0.61 8.18 -2.90
CA ASN A 38 -1.09 9.36 -2.18
C ASN A 38 -0.21 9.75 -0.98
N ARG A 39 0.94 9.10 -0.78
CA ARG A 39 1.88 9.37 0.32
C ARG A 39 1.31 9.17 1.72
N SER A 40 0.20 8.44 1.85
CA SER A 40 -0.38 8.05 3.14
C SER A 40 0.41 6.93 3.82
N ILE A 41 1.16 6.15 3.05
CA ILE A 41 2.14 5.17 3.55
C ILE A 41 3.48 5.33 2.82
N THR A 42 4.57 4.94 3.48
CA THR A 42 5.90 4.89 2.88
C THR A 42 6.09 3.63 2.03
N LEU A 43 7.17 3.60 1.23
CA LEU A 43 7.57 2.38 0.51
C LEU A 43 7.90 1.23 1.48
N GLU A 44 8.62 1.51 2.57
CA GLU A 44 8.95 0.53 3.61
C GLU A 44 7.67 -0.09 4.23
N GLN A 45 6.67 0.73 4.55
CA GLN A 45 5.38 0.25 5.08
C GLN A 45 4.57 -0.56 4.07
N MET A 46 4.79 -0.36 2.76
CA MET A 46 4.20 -1.17 1.71
C MET A 46 4.91 -2.52 1.59
N VAL A 47 6.25 -2.52 1.61
CA VAL A 47 7.08 -3.73 1.54
C VAL A 47 6.82 -4.62 2.75
N ASP A 48 6.92 -4.08 3.96
CA ASP A 48 6.66 -4.82 5.21
C ASP A 48 5.26 -5.47 5.20
N TRP A 49 4.25 -4.73 4.74
CA TRP A 49 2.89 -5.28 4.60
C TRP A 49 2.82 -6.40 3.56
N ALA A 50 3.48 -6.25 2.42
CA ALA A 50 3.46 -7.27 1.38
C ALA A 50 4.13 -8.57 1.86
N GLU A 51 5.28 -8.45 2.54
CA GLU A 51 5.97 -9.59 3.15
C GLU A 51 5.10 -10.30 4.22
N ASP A 52 4.43 -9.52 5.09
CA ASP A 52 3.50 -10.07 6.10
C ASP A 52 2.35 -10.84 5.44
N MET A 53 1.75 -10.27 4.39
CA MET A 53 0.66 -10.92 3.66
C MET A 53 1.11 -12.16 2.90
N ILE A 54 2.34 -12.18 2.37
CA ILE A 54 2.90 -13.37 1.72
C ILE A 54 3.00 -14.53 2.71
N CYS A 55 3.40 -14.25 3.95
CA CYS A 55 3.62 -15.27 4.97
C CYS A 55 2.32 -15.77 5.63
N GLU A 56 1.36 -14.87 5.84
CA GLU A 56 0.28 -15.13 6.80
C GLU A 56 -1.12 -15.13 6.18
N ALA A 57 -1.31 -14.55 4.99
CA ALA A 57 -2.65 -14.35 4.45
C ALA A 57 -3.14 -15.51 3.57
N GLU A 58 -4.46 -15.73 3.61
CA GLU A 58 -5.18 -16.39 2.54
C GLU A 58 -5.41 -15.44 1.36
N TYR A 59 -5.74 -16.02 0.20
CA TYR A 59 -5.95 -15.28 -1.04
C TYR A 59 -7.33 -15.54 -1.60
N GLU A 60 -7.88 -14.57 -2.34
CA GLU A 60 -9.07 -14.78 -3.16
C GLU A 60 -8.78 -15.78 -4.30
N GLU A 61 -9.46 -16.93 -4.27
CA GLU A 61 -9.21 -18.05 -5.19
C GLU A 61 -9.30 -17.66 -6.66
N LYS A 62 -10.28 -16.83 -7.03
CA LYS A 62 -10.53 -16.45 -8.42
C LYS A 62 -9.36 -15.74 -9.09
N ASP A 63 -8.57 -15.00 -8.32
CA ASP A 63 -7.51 -14.12 -8.81
C ASP A 63 -6.17 -14.40 -8.13
N ILE A 64 -6.01 -15.59 -7.52
CA ILE A 64 -4.89 -15.94 -6.65
C ILE A 64 -3.52 -15.74 -7.30
N GLU A 65 -3.35 -16.13 -8.55
CA GLU A 65 -2.07 -16.01 -9.26
C GLU A 65 -1.69 -14.55 -9.49
N LEU A 66 -2.63 -13.73 -9.94
CA LEU A 66 -2.41 -12.30 -10.13
C LEU A 66 -2.11 -11.61 -8.80
N ILE A 67 -2.86 -11.95 -7.76
CA ILE A 67 -2.68 -11.43 -6.40
C ILE A 67 -1.27 -11.73 -5.90
N LYS A 68 -0.84 -12.99 -5.98
CA LYS A 68 0.49 -13.43 -5.53
C LYS A 68 1.61 -12.78 -6.32
N GLU A 69 1.45 -12.67 -7.63
CA GLU A 69 2.44 -12.03 -8.49
C GLU A 69 2.66 -10.57 -8.09
N VAL A 70 1.58 -9.78 -8.03
CA VAL A 70 1.67 -8.35 -7.67
C VAL A 70 2.20 -8.20 -6.25
N LEU A 71 1.69 -8.98 -5.30
CA LEU A 71 2.13 -8.91 -3.90
C LEU A 71 3.62 -9.23 -3.76
N SER A 72 4.12 -10.23 -4.48
CA SER A 72 5.54 -10.59 -4.50
C SER A 72 6.43 -9.48 -5.06
N ARG A 73 5.94 -8.74 -6.07
CA ARG A 73 6.66 -7.57 -6.61
C ARG A 73 6.69 -6.42 -5.60
N LEU A 74 5.58 -6.17 -4.92
CA LEU A 74 5.53 -5.17 -3.86
C LEU A 74 6.46 -5.51 -2.69
N GLY A 75 6.58 -6.78 -2.33
CA GLY A 75 7.48 -7.25 -1.25
C GLY A 75 8.98 -7.17 -1.58
N LEU A 76 9.36 -6.86 -2.82
CA LEU A 76 10.76 -6.67 -3.23
C LEU A 76 11.07 -5.21 -3.59
N ALA A 77 10.11 -4.31 -3.44
CA ALA A 77 10.17 -2.97 -4.03
C ALA A 77 11.23 -2.03 -3.41
N ASP A 78 11.78 -2.36 -2.24
CA ASP A 78 12.89 -1.63 -1.61
C ASP A 78 14.27 -2.08 -2.11
N VAL A 79 14.34 -3.20 -2.86
CA VAL A 79 15.55 -3.66 -3.52
C VAL A 79 15.77 -2.85 -4.80
N LYS A 80 16.98 -2.33 -4.99
CA LYS A 80 17.31 -1.37 -6.06
C LYS A 80 16.92 -1.85 -7.46
N GLU A 81 17.13 -3.13 -7.76
CA GLU A 81 16.82 -3.76 -9.04
C GLU A 81 15.32 -4.00 -9.26
N PHE A 82 14.53 -3.96 -8.18
CA PHE A 82 13.09 -4.24 -8.16
C PHE A 82 12.25 -3.04 -7.73
N GLY A 83 12.82 -1.83 -7.78
CA GLY A 83 12.15 -0.60 -7.36
C GLY A 83 10.77 -0.44 -7.99
N LEU A 84 9.84 0.15 -7.24
CA LEU A 84 8.46 0.37 -7.67
C LEU A 84 8.31 1.71 -8.41
N SER A 85 8.19 1.67 -9.73
CA SER A 85 7.96 2.86 -10.55
C SER A 85 6.48 3.25 -10.62
N TRP A 86 6.20 4.44 -11.16
CA TRP A 86 4.84 4.86 -11.49
C TRP A 86 4.18 3.91 -12.51
N ASP A 87 4.90 3.53 -13.56
CA ASP A 87 4.39 2.63 -14.60
C ASP A 87 4.07 1.23 -14.06
N ASP A 88 4.85 0.74 -13.09
CA ASP A 88 4.54 -0.51 -12.38
C ASP A 88 3.23 -0.40 -11.61
N CYS A 89 3.05 0.68 -10.83
CA CYS A 89 1.80 0.92 -10.10
C CYS A 89 0.60 1.01 -11.04
N TYR A 90 0.75 1.73 -12.16
CA TYR A 90 -0.29 1.86 -13.18
C TYR A 90 -0.65 0.50 -13.80
N ASN A 91 0.35 -0.28 -14.19
CA ASN A 91 0.17 -1.60 -14.78
C ASN A 91 -0.52 -2.57 -13.79
N TYR A 92 -0.05 -2.63 -12.55
CA TYR A 92 -0.66 -3.47 -11.52
C TYR A 92 -2.11 -3.08 -11.28
N LEU A 93 -2.42 -1.79 -11.10
CA LEU A 93 -3.80 -1.33 -10.91
C LEU A 93 -4.69 -1.70 -12.12
N SER A 94 -4.20 -1.53 -13.34
CA SER A 94 -4.93 -1.93 -14.55
C SER A 94 -5.22 -3.43 -14.57
N ARG A 95 -4.23 -4.28 -14.28
CA ARG A 95 -4.39 -5.74 -14.24
C ARG A 95 -5.34 -6.19 -13.12
N LEU A 96 -5.36 -5.47 -12.00
CA LEU A 96 -6.29 -5.68 -10.89
C LEU A 96 -7.73 -5.24 -11.21
N GLY A 97 -7.96 -4.58 -12.35
CA GLY A 97 -9.27 -4.14 -12.82
C GLY A 97 -9.60 -2.67 -12.50
N TYR A 98 -8.60 -1.85 -12.20
CA TYR A 98 -8.74 -0.45 -11.84
C TYR A 98 -8.18 0.48 -12.91
N GLN A 99 -8.89 1.56 -13.20
CA GLN A 99 -8.38 2.64 -14.02
C GLN A 99 -7.75 3.72 -13.13
N VAL A 100 -6.57 4.20 -13.53
CA VAL A 100 -5.83 5.22 -12.78
C VAL A 100 -6.00 6.59 -13.44
N LYS A 101 -6.24 7.62 -12.62
CA LYS A 101 -6.28 9.03 -13.04
C LYS A 101 -5.43 9.86 -12.08
N VAL A 102 -4.49 10.64 -12.61
CA VAL A 102 -3.70 11.59 -11.83
C VAL A 102 -4.39 12.94 -11.81
N SER A 103 -4.46 13.57 -10.64
CA SER A 103 -4.94 14.95 -10.46
C SER A 103 -3.85 15.77 -9.77
N ILE A 104 -3.62 16.99 -10.27
CA ILE A 104 -2.62 17.91 -9.73
C ILE A 104 -3.35 19.11 -9.14
N TYR A 105 -2.97 19.49 -7.92
CA TYR A 105 -3.54 20.64 -7.23
C TYR A 105 -2.45 21.68 -7.01
N SER A 106 -2.77 22.95 -7.29
CA SER A 106 -1.90 24.06 -6.89
C SER A 106 -2.09 24.35 -5.41
N TYR A 107 -1.01 24.49 -4.65
CA TYR A 107 -1.09 25.13 -3.34
C TYR A 107 -1.45 26.61 -3.57
N SER A 108 -2.61 27.06 -3.11
CA SER A 108 -2.91 28.49 -3.11
C SER A 108 -2.15 29.16 -1.97
N ALA A 109 -1.14 29.96 -2.28
CA ALA A 109 -0.46 30.82 -1.31
C ALA A 109 -1.32 32.04 -0.93
N HIS A 110 -2.56 31.85 -0.46
CA HIS A 110 -3.44 32.95 -0.02
C HIS A 110 -4.32 32.54 1.17
N ALA A 111 -3.68 32.19 2.29
CA ALA A 111 -4.35 32.07 3.59
C ALA A 111 -3.45 32.57 4.73
N ASN A 112 -2.92 33.80 4.62
CA ASN A 112 -2.59 34.65 5.77
C ASN A 112 -2.05 36.01 5.30
N LYS A 113 -2.96 36.88 4.85
CA LYS A 113 -2.80 38.33 5.02
C LYS A 113 -4.14 38.88 5.47
N ILE A 114 -4.07 39.77 6.47
CA ILE A 114 -5.15 40.53 7.11
C ILE A 114 -5.80 39.85 8.33
N LYS A 115 -5.05 39.83 9.43
CA LYS A 115 -5.53 40.46 10.67
C LYS A 115 -4.54 41.56 11.06
N VAL A 116 -4.65 42.70 10.39
CA VAL A 116 -4.22 44.00 10.90
C VAL A 116 -5.38 44.96 10.66
N ALA A 117 -6.12 45.21 11.74
CA ALA A 117 -7.13 46.24 12.02
C ALA A 117 -7.81 45.73 13.31
N ASP A 118 -7.76 46.38 14.48
CA ASP A 118 -7.50 47.80 14.81
C ASP A 118 -6.60 47.92 16.05
#